data_AF-A0A4Z2CHM5-F1
#
_entry.id   AF-A0A4Z2CHM5-F1
#
_cell.length_a   1.000
_cell.length_b   1.000
_cell.length_c   1.000
_cell.angle_alpha   90.00
_cell.angle_beta   90.00
_cell.angle_gamma   90.00
#
_symmetry.space_group_name_H-M   'P 1'
#
loop_
_entity.id
_entity.type
_entity.pdbx_description
1 polymer ?
#
loop_
_entity_poly.entity_id
_entity_poly.type
_entity_poly.pdbx_seq_one_letter_code
_entity_poly.pdbx_strand_id
1 'polypeptide(L)'
;MWTGKGVDAKLQHPLGVAWAPQQSRLYVADSYNHKIKVVDPKAKQCSTLAGTGEAGDAFGPAFHQSLFNEPAGICVGSGGKLLYVADTNNHRVKVLDLDSRTVSPFPISVDCTDSAPSGPAKAPALPKSATRIEMPPVEVSAGQTLVMLLSLTLPHGTKLTAEAPSFWALTAEGCEWLLDSPTVTWQRRGPVETPHHLNKASSPYKGLH
;
A
#
# COMPACT_ATOMS: atom_id res chain seq x y z
N MET A 1 -16.24 -25.87 16.28
CA MET A 1 -15.40 -26.83 15.53
C MET A 1 -16.14 -27.17 14.24
N TRP A 2 -15.53 -26.98 13.07
CA TRP A 2 -16.17 -27.17 11.75
C TRP A 2 -15.24 -27.94 10.82
N THR A 3 -14.81 -29.12 11.28
CA THR A 3 -14.00 -30.10 10.55
C THR A 3 -14.77 -31.41 10.53
N GLY A 4 -14.76 -32.16 9.44
CA GLY A 4 -15.59 -33.36 9.34
C GLY A 4 -15.34 -34.16 8.07
N LYS A 5 -15.92 -35.36 8.02
CA LYS A 5 -15.80 -36.28 6.90
C LYS A 5 -17.09 -36.27 6.09
N GLY A 6 -17.00 -36.08 4.77
CA GLY A 6 -18.16 -36.04 3.88
C GLY A 6 -19.20 -35.03 4.34
N VAL A 7 -20.43 -35.51 4.56
CA VAL A 7 -21.61 -34.70 4.94
C VAL A 7 -21.55 -34.11 6.36
N ASP A 8 -20.63 -34.61 7.19
CA ASP A 8 -20.42 -34.11 8.55
C ASP A 8 -19.61 -32.80 8.54
N ALA A 9 -18.86 -32.54 7.47
CA ALA A 9 -18.21 -31.25 7.27
C ALA A 9 -19.27 -30.18 7.05
N LYS A 10 -19.17 -29.08 7.80
CA LYS A 10 -20.04 -27.90 7.63
C LYS A 10 -19.21 -26.74 7.11
N LEU A 11 -19.79 -26.06 6.13
CA LEU A 11 -19.31 -24.84 5.50
C LEU A 11 -20.45 -23.82 5.58
N GLN A 12 -20.13 -22.55 5.43
CA GLN A 12 -21.10 -21.47 5.42
C GLN A 12 -20.82 -20.54 4.25
N HIS A 13 -21.69 -20.64 3.24
CA HIS A 13 -21.65 -19.84 2.02
C HIS A 13 -20.27 -19.84 1.33
N PRO A 14 -19.70 -21.02 0.99
CA PRO A 14 -18.41 -21.09 0.31
C PRO A 14 -18.51 -20.53 -1.11
N LEU A 15 -17.66 -19.55 -1.45
CA LEU A 15 -17.73 -18.85 -2.74
C LEU A 15 -16.64 -19.25 -3.74
N GLY A 16 -15.53 -19.81 -3.26
CA GLY A 16 -14.36 -20.10 -4.09
C GLY A 16 -13.76 -21.47 -3.80
N VAL A 17 -13.28 -22.14 -4.84
CA VAL A 17 -12.53 -23.39 -4.73
C VAL A 17 -11.30 -23.39 -5.64
N ALA A 18 -10.23 -24.04 -5.22
CA ALA A 18 -9.02 -24.20 -6.02
C ALA A 18 -8.45 -25.61 -5.87
N TRP A 19 -8.20 -26.28 -7.00
CA TRP A 19 -7.57 -27.59 -7.03
C TRP A 19 -6.05 -27.47 -7.07
N ALA A 20 -5.37 -28.24 -6.22
CA ALA A 20 -3.92 -28.30 -6.14
C ALA A 20 -3.44 -29.71 -6.52
N PRO A 21 -3.11 -29.96 -7.81
CA PRO A 21 -2.83 -31.30 -8.30
C PRO A 21 -1.58 -31.92 -7.66
N GLN A 22 -0.55 -31.12 -7.37
CA GLN A 22 0.69 -31.60 -6.77
C GLN A 22 0.47 -32.16 -5.36
N GLN A 23 -0.43 -31.55 -4.58
CA GLN A 23 -0.77 -31.98 -3.22
C GLN A 23 -1.97 -32.93 -3.18
N SER A 24 -2.70 -33.08 -4.29
CA SER A 24 -4.02 -33.75 -4.31
C SER A 24 -4.95 -33.19 -3.23
N ARG A 25 -5.09 -31.87 -3.18
CA ARG A 25 -5.92 -31.13 -2.22
C ARG A 25 -6.83 -30.15 -2.92
N LEU A 26 -8.04 -30.00 -2.39
CA LEU A 26 -8.98 -28.94 -2.78
C LEU A 26 -9.01 -27.89 -1.68
N TYR A 27 -8.70 -26.65 -2.02
CA TYR A 27 -8.83 -25.51 -1.11
C TYR A 27 -10.19 -24.84 -1.33
N VAL A 28 -10.81 -24.40 -0.24
CA VAL A 28 -12.15 -23.79 -0.27
C VAL A 28 -12.12 -22.50 0.54
N ALA A 29 -12.61 -21.41 -0.04
CA ALA A 29 -12.89 -20.17 0.66
C ALA A 29 -14.27 -20.31 1.34
N ASP A 30 -14.28 -20.53 2.65
CA ASP A 30 -15.47 -20.73 3.47
C ASP A 30 -15.91 -19.37 4.04
N SER A 31 -16.55 -18.58 3.17
CA SER A 31 -16.60 -17.12 3.24
C SER A 31 -17.22 -16.59 4.54
N TYR A 32 -18.39 -17.10 4.95
CA TYR A 32 -19.07 -16.62 6.16
C TYR A 32 -18.51 -17.22 7.45
N ASN A 33 -17.64 -18.21 7.35
CA ASN A 33 -16.86 -18.71 8.48
C ASN A 33 -15.50 -18.00 8.60
N HIS A 34 -15.20 -17.01 7.75
CA HIS A 34 -13.94 -16.26 7.73
C HIS A 34 -12.70 -17.17 7.69
N LYS A 35 -12.79 -18.27 6.93
CA LYS A 35 -11.81 -19.37 6.95
C LYS A 35 -11.45 -19.85 5.56
N ILE A 36 -10.22 -20.33 5.45
CA ILE A 36 -9.78 -21.15 4.33
C ILE A 36 -9.77 -22.61 4.79
N LYS A 37 -10.46 -23.47 4.04
CA LYS A 37 -10.54 -24.90 4.30
C LYS A 37 -9.67 -25.66 3.32
N VAL A 38 -9.26 -26.84 3.74
CA VAL A 38 -8.61 -27.83 2.88
C VAL A 38 -9.40 -29.13 2.92
N VAL A 39 -9.59 -29.74 1.75
CA VAL A 39 -10.30 -31.00 1.58
C VAL A 39 -9.34 -32.01 0.95
N ASP A 40 -9.25 -33.18 1.58
CA ASP A 40 -8.71 -34.40 0.98
C ASP A 40 -9.87 -35.14 0.29
N PRO A 41 -9.96 -35.12 -1.06
CA PRO A 41 -11.08 -35.73 -1.77
C PRO A 41 -11.08 -37.25 -1.67
N LYS A 42 -9.91 -37.89 -1.50
CA LYS A 42 -9.79 -39.35 -1.39
C LYS A 42 -10.29 -39.82 -0.02
N ALA A 43 -9.87 -39.14 1.04
CA ALA A 43 -10.32 -39.42 2.40
C ALA A 43 -11.72 -38.83 2.70
N LYS A 44 -12.23 -37.95 1.84
CA LYS A 44 -13.43 -37.12 2.06
C LYS A 44 -13.33 -36.27 3.33
N GLN A 45 -12.13 -35.86 3.72
CA GLN A 45 -11.90 -35.12 4.96
C GLN A 45 -11.81 -33.62 4.67
N CYS A 46 -12.56 -32.81 5.41
CA CYS A 46 -12.45 -31.35 5.40
C CYS A 46 -11.89 -30.85 6.74
N SER A 47 -10.92 -29.94 6.69
CA SER A 47 -10.36 -29.28 7.86
C SER A 47 -10.10 -27.79 7.60
N THR A 48 -9.93 -27.02 8.69
CA THR A 48 -9.50 -25.63 8.58
C THR A 48 -8.01 -25.58 8.27
N LEU A 49 -7.65 -24.91 7.18
CA LEU A 49 -6.28 -24.63 6.80
C LEU A 49 -5.78 -23.36 7.49
N ALA A 50 -6.53 -22.26 7.37
CA ALA A 50 -6.18 -20.95 7.90
C ALA A 50 -7.44 -20.18 8.35
N GLY A 51 -7.25 -19.19 9.22
CA GLY A 51 -8.32 -18.36 9.77
C GLY A 51 -8.76 -18.78 11.18
N THR A 52 -8.82 -17.83 12.12
CA THR A 52 -9.42 -18.06 13.45
C THR A 52 -10.93 -18.28 13.35
N GLY A 53 -11.56 -17.65 12.36
CA GLY A 53 -13.01 -17.59 12.16
C GLY A 53 -13.65 -16.29 12.67
N GLU A 54 -12.85 -15.39 13.22
CA GLU A 54 -13.28 -14.02 13.49
C GLU A 54 -12.99 -13.15 12.26
N ALA A 55 -13.94 -12.28 11.92
CA ALA A 55 -13.76 -11.29 10.87
C ALA A 55 -12.66 -10.28 11.26
N GLY A 56 -11.70 -10.05 10.38
CA GLY A 56 -10.65 -9.05 10.61
C GLY A 56 -9.51 -9.11 9.61
N ASP A 57 -8.48 -8.30 9.83
CA ASP A 57 -7.41 -8.05 8.85
C ASP A 57 -5.99 -8.26 9.41
N ALA A 58 -5.81 -9.27 10.25
CA ALA A 58 -4.47 -9.67 10.69
C ALA A 58 -3.92 -10.77 9.78
N PHE A 59 -2.64 -10.66 9.40
CA PHE A 59 -1.94 -11.76 8.73
C PHE A 59 -1.56 -12.87 9.71
N GLY A 60 -1.10 -12.49 10.90
CA GLY A 60 -0.56 -13.43 11.89
C GLY A 60 0.74 -14.10 11.41
N PRO A 61 1.61 -14.57 12.32
CA PRO A 61 2.83 -15.28 11.91
C PRO A 61 2.55 -16.70 11.41
N ALA A 62 1.33 -17.23 11.62
CA ALA A 62 0.91 -18.55 11.17
C ALA A 62 -0.57 -18.58 10.73
N PHE A 63 -0.93 -19.56 9.90
CA PHE A 63 -2.29 -19.76 9.37
C PHE A 63 -3.42 -19.74 10.42
N HIS A 64 -3.23 -20.32 11.60
CA HIS A 64 -4.30 -20.37 12.62
C HIS A 64 -4.47 -19.04 13.38
N GLN A 65 -3.59 -18.07 13.15
CA GLN A 65 -3.62 -16.74 13.76
C GLN A 65 -3.99 -15.64 12.75
N SER A 66 -4.14 -15.98 11.48
CA SER A 66 -4.62 -15.05 10.45
C SER A 66 -6.11 -14.78 10.61
N LEU A 67 -6.54 -13.58 10.28
CA LEU A 67 -7.94 -13.18 10.17
C LEU A 67 -8.28 -12.94 8.69
N PHE A 68 -9.49 -13.28 8.31
CA PHE A 68 -10.07 -13.01 7.00
C PHE A 68 -11.42 -12.31 7.19
N ASN A 69 -11.93 -11.67 6.15
CA ASN A 69 -13.25 -11.07 6.15
C ASN A 69 -13.95 -11.34 4.81
N GLU A 70 -14.84 -12.33 4.81
CA GLU A 70 -15.56 -12.85 3.65
C GLU A 70 -14.64 -13.14 2.44
N PRO A 71 -13.65 -14.05 2.60
CA PRO A 71 -12.80 -14.44 1.48
C PRO A 71 -13.66 -15.11 0.40
N ALA A 72 -13.60 -14.61 -0.84
CA ALA A 72 -14.49 -15.08 -1.92
C ALA A 72 -13.73 -15.81 -3.03
N GLY A 73 -12.59 -15.27 -3.46
CA GLY A 73 -11.76 -15.85 -4.51
C GLY A 73 -10.56 -16.59 -3.93
N ILE A 74 -10.16 -17.69 -4.58
CA ILE A 74 -9.00 -18.48 -4.17
C ILE A 74 -8.34 -19.13 -5.39
N CYS A 75 -7.02 -19.08 -5.50
CA CYS A 75 -6.28 -19.78 -6.56
C CYS A 75 -4.90 -20.26 -6.10
N VAL A 76 -4.44 -21.37 -6.68
CA VAL A 76 -3.13 -21.97 -6.39
C VAL A 76 -2.11 -21.39 -7.37
N GLY A 77 -1.00 -20.90 -6.84
CA GLY A 77 0.11 -20.37 -7.62
C GLY A 77 0.89 -21.42 -8.40
N SER A 78 1.68 -20.98 -9.38
CA SER A 78 2.59 -21.83 -10.12
C SER A 78 3.56 -22.54 -9.17
N GLY A 79 3.68 -23.87 -9.30
CA GLY A 79 4.49 -24.71 -8.41
C GLY A 79 3.77 -25.20 -7.15
N GLY A 80 2.52 -24.78 -6.93
CA GLY A 80 1.66 -25.32 -5.88
C GLY A 80 2.02 -24.89 -4.45
N LYS A 81 3.02 -24.03 -4.26
CA LYS A 81 3.50 -23.61 -2.92
C LYS A 81 2.70 -22.44 -2.33
N LEU A 82 2.20 -21.56 -3.20
CA LEU A 82 1.48 -20.37 -2.79
C LEU A 82 -0.01 -20.51 -3.10
N LEU A 83 -0.83 -19.96 -2.21
CA LEU A 83 -2.27 -19.86 -2.36
C LEU A 83 -2.66 -18.39 -2.24
N TYR A 84 -3.28 -17.84 -3.27
CA TYR A 84 -3.75 -16.47 -3.29
C TYR A 84 -5.23 -16.44 -2.94
N VAL A 85 -5.61 -15.57 -2.01
CA VAL A 85 -6.96 -15.43 -1.49
C VAL A 85 -7.41 -13.99 -1.68
N ALA A 86 -8.51 -13.79 -2.40
CA ALA A 86 -9.21 -12.51 -2.44
C ALA A 86 -10.02 -12.35 -1.15
N ASP A 87 -9.51 -11.55 -0.24
CA ASP A 87 -10.09 -11.26 1.07
C ASP A 87 -11.01 -10.03 0.96
N THR A 88 -12.23 -10.29 0.47
CA THR A 88 -13.12 -9.32 -0.18
C THR A 88 -13.40 -8.08 0.67
N ASN A 89 -13.85 -8.27 1.91
CA ASN A 89 -14.24 -7.16 2.78
C ASN A 89 -13.05 -6.47 3.45
N ASN A 90 -11.84 -7.02 3.28
CA ASN A 90 -10.60 -6.35 3.64
C ASN A 90 -9.94 -5.66 2.43
N HIS A 91 -10.54 -5.75 1.23
CA HIS A 91 -10.03 -5.16 -0.01
C HIS A 91 -8.58 -5.55 -0.33
N ARG A 92 -8.21 -6.81 -0.06
CA ARG A 92 -6.84 -7.29 -0.16
C ARG A 92 -6.75 -8.64 -0.84
N VAL A 93 -5.58 -8.90 -1.42
CA VAL A 93 -5.15 -10.26 -1.75
C VAL A 93 -4.16 -10.71 -0.68
N LYS A 94 -4.48 -11.81 -0.01
CA LYS A 94 -3.60 -12.47 0.96
C LYS A 94 -2.91 -13.65 0.30
N VAL A 95 -1.61 -13.78 0.53
CA VAL A 95 -0.78 -14.89 0.03
C VAL A 95 -0.47 -15.81 1.19
N LEU A 96 -0.90 -17.06 1.06
CA LEU A 96 -0.61 -18.12 2.00
C LEU A 96 0.52 -18.97 1.42
N ASP A 97 1.65 -19.01 2.12
CA ASP A 97 2.75 -19.93 1.81
C ASP A 97 2.49 -21.27 2.50
N LEU A 98 2.27 -22.31 1.71
CA LEU A 98 1.93 -23.64 2.19
C LEU A 98 3.13 -24.39 2.79
N ASP A 99 4.37 -24.01 2.42
CA ASP A 99 5.59 -24.61 2.95
C ASP A 99 5.92 -23.98 4.32
N SER A 100 5.98 -22.65 4.39
CA SER A 100 6.31 -21.93 5.64
C SER A 100 5.11 -21.71 6.56
N ARG A 101 3.88 -21.95 6.08
CA ARG A 101 2.61 -21.75 6.80
C ARG A 101 2.37 -20.32 7.28
N THR A 102 2.87 -19.35 6.54
CA THR A 102 2.75 -17.92 6.84
C THR A 102 1.74 -17.23 5.92
N VAL A 103 1.15 -16.12 6.37
CA VAL A 103 0.28 -15.27 5.55
C VAL A 103 0.96 -13.93 5.33
N SER A 104 0.93 -13.43 4.10
CA SER A 104 1.55 -12.16 3.73
C SER A 104 0.64 -11.37 2.78
N PRO A 105 0.82 -10.05 2.63
CA PRO A 105 0.15 -9.30 1.59
C PRO A 105 0.66 -9.71 0.22
N PHE A 106 -0.22 -9.71 -0.78
CA PHE A 106 0.23 -9.81 -2.17
C PHE A 106 1.05 -8.58 -2.54
N PRO A 107 2.30 -8.74 -3.01
CA PRO A 107 3.13 -7.61 -3.40
C PRO A 107 2.55 -7.01 -4.68
N ILE A 108 1.91 -5.85 -4.57
CA ILE A 108 1.60 -5.02 -5.72
C ILE A 108 2.77 -4.05 -5.86
N SER A 109 3.72 -4.41 -6.73
CA SER A 109 4.65 -3.41 -7.28
C SER A 109 3.88 -2.64 -8.35
N VAL A 110 3.27 -1.54 -7.95
CA VAL A 110 2.92 -0.50 -8.91
C VAL A 110 4.23 0.15 -9.31
N ASP A 111 4.82 -0.34 -10.40
CA ASP A 111 5.60 0.54 -11.25
C ASP A 111 4.58 1.58 -11.72
N CYS A 112 4.45 2.68 -10.98
CA CYS A 112 3.73 3.83 -11.48
C CYS A 112 4.47 4.24 -12.75
N THR A 113 4.03 3.77 -13.91
CA THR A 113 4.46 4.27 -15.22
C THR A 113 3.81 5.61 -15.54
N ASP A 114 3.39 6.36 -14.51
CA ASP A 114 3.53 7.82 -14.50
C ASP A 114 5.00 8.25 -14.31
N SER A 115 5.90 7.27 -14.17
CA SER A 115 7.29 7.42 -14.58
C SER A 115 7.31 7.66 -16.07
N ALA A 116 7.38 8.94 -16.43
CA ALA A 116 7.92 9.38 -17.71
C ALA A 116 9.13 8.51 -18.08
N PRO A 117 9.30 8.16 -19.37
CA PRO A 117 10.25 7.16 -19.83
C PRO A 117 11.63 7.35 -19.19
N SER A 118 12.12 6.29 -18.54
CA SER A 118 13.49 6.18 -18.03
C SER A 118 14.48 6.01 -19.19
N GLY A 119 14.64 7.07 -19.96
CA GLY A 119 15.89 7.41 -20.63
C GLY A 119 16.41 8.72 -20.05
N PRO A 120 17.57 9.24 -20.45
CA PRO A 120 17.93 10.61 -20.13
C PRO A 120 16.91 11.51 -20.84
N ALA A 121 15.82 11.84 -20.15
CA ALA A 121 14.88 12.85 -20.59
C ALA A 121 15.67 14.15 -20.56
N LYS A 122 16.14 14.54 -21.74
CA LYS A 122 16.62 15.89 -22.04
C LYS A 122 15.73 16.84 -21.25
N ALA A 123 16.33 17.60 -20.31
CA ALA A 123 15.57 18.50 -19.43
C ALA A 123 14.53 19.23 -20.29
N PRO A 124 13.24 19.26 -19.88
CA PRO A 124 12.19 19.84 -20.70
C PRO A 124 12.63 21.24 -21.11
N ALA A 125 12.60 21.51 -22.42
CA ALA A 125 13.05 22.77 -22.97
C ALA A 125 12.23 23.88 -22.33
N LEU A 126 12.85 24.65 -21.44
CA LEU A 126 12.20 25.77 -20.79
C LEU A 126 11.78 26.78 -21.87
N PRO A 127 10.58 27.36 -21.79
CA PRO A 127 10.19 28.43 -22.72
C PRO A 127 11.21 29.55 -22.63
N LYS A 128 11.43 30.29 -23.72
CA LYS A 128 12.37 31.44 -23.74
C LYS A 128 12.05 32.51 -22.69
N SER A 129 10.82 32.50 -22.16
CA SER A 129 10.33 33.37 -21.08
C SER A 129 10.61 32.83 -19.67
N ALA A 130 11.23 31.66 -19.51
CA ALA A 130 11.54 31.10 -18.21
C ALA A 130 12.62 31.91 -17.52
N THR A 131 12.35 32.33 -16.29
CA THR A 131 13.32 33.04 -15.45
C THR A 131 14.45 32.10 -15.06
N ARG A 132 15.68 32.41 -15.48
CA ARG A 132 16.89 31.74 -15.01
C ARG A 132 17.41 32.44 -13.77
N ILE A 133 17.58 31.69 -12.69
CA ILE A 133 18.22 32.17 -11.47
C ILE A 133 19.59 31.49 -11.39
N GLU A 134 20.66 32.29 -11.46
CA GLU A 134 22.02 31.80 -11.26
C GLU A 134 22.42 32.01 -9.80
N MET A 135 22.94 30.96 -9.17
CA MET A 135 23.48 31.04 -7.82
C MET A 135 24.97 31.38 -7.88
N PRO A 136 25.49 32.15 -6.90
CA PRO A 136 26.93 32.37 -6.78
C PRO A 136 27.67 31.05 -6.56
N PRO A 137 28.91 30.90 -7.06
CA PRO A 137 29.72 29.71 -6.82
C PRO A 137 29.88 29.43 -5.33
N VAL A 138 29.77 28.16 -4.94
CA VAL A 138 29.98 27.69 -3.57
C VAL A 138 31.11 26.68 -3.58
N GLU A 139 32.16 26.93 -2.80
CA GLU A 139 33.21 25.94 -2.57
C GLU A 139 32.72 24.85 -1.61
N VAL A 140 32.92 23.60 -1.99
CA VAL A 140 32.53 22.43 -1.18
C VAL A 140 33.72 21.53 -0.92
N SER A 141 33.79 21.01 0.31
CA SER A 141 34.74 19.98 0.71
C SER A 141 34.08 18.59 0.72
N ALA A 142 34.89 17.53 0.55
CA ALA A 142 34.39 16.15 0.61
C ALA A 142 33.68 15.88 1.96
N GLY A 143 32.47 15.32 1.90
CA GLY A 143 31.64 15.02 3.08
C GLY A 143 30.77 16.18 3.59
N GLN A 144 30.80 17.34 2.94
CA GLN A 144 29.94 18.48 3.28
C GLN A 144 28.52 18.31 2.73
N THR A 145 27.51 18.55 3.58
CA THR A 145 26.11 18.58 3.16
C THR A 145 25.75 19.95 2.60
N LEU A 146 25.31 20.00 1.34
CA LEU A 146 24.71 21.19 0.74
C LEU A 146 23.19 21.17 0.95
N VAL A 147 22.65 22.25 1.52
CA VAL A 147 21.20 22.45 1.64
C VAL A 147 20.77 23.56 0.69
N MET A 148 20.03 23.20 -0.36
CA MET A 148 19.43 24.16 -1.28
C MET A 148 17.98 24.43 -0.87
N LEU A 149 17.67 25.69 -0.58
CA LEU A 149 16.30 26.12 -0.26
C LEU A 149 15.74 26.93 -1.42
N LEU A 150 14.75 26.39 -2.11
CA LEU A 150 14.01 27.09 -3.16
C LEU A 150 12.69 27.64 -2.59
N SER A 151 12.58 28.96 -2.49
CA SER A 151 11.35 29.65 -2.09
C SER A 151 10.60 30.14 -3.32
N LEU A 152 9.41 29.57 -3.57
CA LEU A 152 8.54 29.94 -4.68
C LEU A 152 7.37 30.78 -4.16
N THR A 153 7.26 32.04 -4.61
CA THR A 153 6.10 32.89 -4.36
C THR A 153 5.19 32.87 -5.58
N LEU A 154 3.98 32.33 -5.40
CA LEU A 154 2.99 32.24 -6.46
C LEU A 154 2.19 33.56 -6.58
N PRO A 155 1.87 34.03 -7.80
CA PRO A 155 1.00 35.19 -8.00
C PRO A 155 -0.39 35.01 -7.38
N HIS A 156 -1.04 36.11 -7.02
CA HIS A 156 -2.37 36.08 -6.41
C HIS A 156 -3.38 35.35 -7.31
N GLY A 157 -4.12 34.39 -6.73
CA GLY A 157 -5.10 33.56 -7.45
C GLY A 157 -4.54 32.28 -8.09
N THR A 158 -3.23 32.03 -8.02
CA THR A 158 -2.63 30.77 -8.50
C THR A 158 -2.44 29.78 -7.35
N LYS A 159 -2.72 28.50 -7.62
CA LYS A 159 -2.54 27.39 -6.67
C LYS A 159 -1.84 26.22 -7.35
N LEU A 160 -0.98 25.52 -6.63
CA LEU A 160 -0.52 24.20 -7.03
C LEU A 160 -1.68 23.22 -6.84
N THR A 161 -2.13 22.57 -7.91
CA THR A 161 -3.15 21.52 -7.84
C THR A 161 -2.48 20.15 -7.94
N ALA A 162 -3.04 19.15 -7.26
CA ALA A 162 -2.57 17.77 -7.40
C ALA A 162 -2.67 17.26 -8.84
N GLU A 163 -3.57 17.85 -9.63
CA GLU A 163 -3.82 17.51 -11.04
C GLU A 163 -2.88 18.23 -12.03
N ALA A 164 -2.07 19.20 -11.57
CA ALA A 164 -1.08 19.88 -12.39
C ALA A 164 0.33 19.41 -11.97
N PRO A 165 0.90 18.40 -12.65
CA PRO A 165 2.19 17.85 -12.26
C PRO A 165 3.27 18.93 -12.38
N SER A 166 3.92 19.21 -11.25
CA SER A 166 5.09 20.09 -11.21
C SER A 166 6.33 19.21 -11.25
N PHE A 167 7.18 19.44 -12.24
CA PHE A 167 8.43 18.71 -12.41
C PHE A 167 9.60 19.58 -11.95
N TRP A 168 10.58 18.97 -11.31
CA TRP A 168 11.87 19.58 -11.03
C TRP A 168 12.96 18.60 -11.42
N ALA A 169 14.12 19.13 -11.83
CA ALA A 169 15.30 18.35 -12.13
C ALA A 169 16.51 19.10 -11.57
N LEU A 170 17.44 18.36 -10.98
CA LEU A 170 18.73 18.86 -10.54
C LEU A 170 19.80 18.21 -11.41
N THR A 171 20.62 19.01 -12.08
CA THR A 171 21.77 18.56 -12.85
C THR A 171 23.02 19.23 -12.32
N ALA A 172 24.09 18.47 -12.10
CA ALA A 172 25.42 19.00 -11.86
C ALA A 172 26.31 18.64 -13.05
N GLU A 173 27.07 19.61 -13.56
CA GLU A 173 28.07 19.36 -14.60
C GLU A 173 29.41 18.97 -13.96
N GLY A 174 30.00 17.86 -14.44
CA GLY A 174 31.29 17.38 -13.96
C GLY A 174 31.19 16.22 -12.97
N CYS A 175 31.55 15.04 -13.49
CA CYS A 175 31.90 13.81 -12.77
C CYS A 175 30.77 13.06 -12.02
N GLU A 176 30.82 11.76 -12.26
CA GLU A 176 29.92 10.71 -11.83
C GLU A 176 29.75 10.63 -10.30
N TRP A 177 28.48 10.68 -9.86
CA TRP A 177 27.90 10.06 -8.67
C TRP A 177 28.73 10.10 -7.35
N LEU A 178 28.44 11.09 -6.50
CA LEU A 178 28.86 11.15 -5.09
C LEU A 178 27.66 11.45 -4.16
N LEU A 179 26.55 10.73 -4.33
CA LEU A 179 25.45 10.74 -3.36
C LEU A 179 25.05 9.29 -3.06
N ASP A 180 25.68 8.74 -2.02
CA ASP A 180 25.14 7.56 -1.35
C ASP A 180 23.82 8.01 -0.70
N SER A 181 22.69 7.62 -1.29
CA SER A 181 21.33 7.91 -0.83
C SER A 181 20.99 9.42 -0.65
N PRO A 182 20.64 10.16 -1.71
CA PRO A 182 20.07 11.50 -1.54
C PRO A 182 18.74 11.39 -0.81
N THR A 183 18.73 11.75 0.47
CA THR A 183 17.49 11.87 1.24
C THR A 183 16.86 13.22 0.89
N VAL A 184 15.94 13.22 -0.08
CA VAL A 184 15.19 14.43 -0.44
C VAL A 184 13.96 14.53 0.44
N THR A 185 14.05 15.33 1.50
CA THR A 185 12.89 15.67 2.34
C THR A 185 12.23 16.95 1.85
N TRP A 186 10.96 16.87 1.46
CA TRP A 186 10.14 18.06 1.18
C TRP A 186 9.27 18.39 2.39
N GLN A 187 9.27 19.65 2.80
CA GLN A 187 8.32 20.18 3.77
C GLN A 187 7.57 21.34 3.14
N ARG A 188 6.25 21.20 3.00
CA ARG A 188 5.38 22.31 2.64
C ARG A 188 5.20 23.19 3.87
N ARG A 189 5.91 24.30 3.96
CA ARG A 189 5.58 25.36 4.93
C ARG A 189 4.44 26.18 4.34
N GLY A 190 3.23 25.99 4.89
CA GLY A 190 2.13 26.93 4.68
C GLY A 190 2.46 28.30 5.32
N PRO A 191 1.72 29.36 4.98
CA PRO A 191 1.87 30.64 5.67
C PRO A 191 1.65 30.42 7.17
N VAL A 192 2.48 31.07 8.00
CA VAL A 192 2.34 31.08 9.45
C VAL A 192 1.00 31.76 9.76
N GLU A 193 -0.02 30.98 10.12
CA GLU A 193 -1.23 31.55 10.72
C GLU A 193 -0.84 32.17 12.05
N THR A 194 -0.88 33.50 12.10
CA THR A 194 -0.84 34.26 13.35
C THR A 194 -2.04 33.85 14.21
N PRO A 195 -1.87 33.48 15.49
CA PRO A 195 -2.99 33.16 16.34
C PRO A 195 -3.79 34.44 16.61
N HIS A 196 -4.98 34.55 16.04
CA HIS A 196 -5.94 35.55 16.48
C HIS A 196 -6.42 35.18 17.88
N HIS A 197 -5.94 35.94 18.87
CA HIS A 197 -6.57 36.04 20.17
C HIS A 197 -8.04 36.45 19.99
N LEU A 198 -8.98 35.58 20.33
CA LEU A 198 -10.30 36.01 20.77
C LEU A 198 -10.39 35.85 22.29
N ASN A 199 -10.29 36.99 22.96
CA ASN A 199 -10.66 37.14 24.36
C ASN A 199 -12.19 37.00 24.50
N LYS A 200 -12.57 36.36 25.61
CA LYS A 200 -13.92 36.07 26.10
C LYS A 200 -14.84 37.30 26.13
N ALA A 201 -16.15 37.05 25.94
CA ALA A 201 -17.19 37.67 26.75
C ALA A 201 -18.38 36.70 26.96
N SER A 202 -18.69 36.48 28.24
CA SER A 202 -19.95 35.96 28.85
C SER A 202 -21.21 36.61 28.24
N SER A 203 -22.42 36.02 28.23
CA SER A 203 -23.23 35.44 29.33
C SER A 203 -24.57 34.89 28.76
N PRO A 204 -25.42 34.18 29.53
CA PRO A 204 -26.51 33.32 29.05
C PRO A 204 -27.85 34.06 28.95
N TYR A 205 -28.86 33.50 28.27
CA TYR A 205 -30.26 33.50 28.73
C TYR A 205 -31.16 32.51 27.95
N LYS A 206 -32.21 32.10 28.66
CA LYS A 206 -33.23 31.06 28.45
C LYS A 206 -34.23 31.32 27.31
N GLY A 207 -34.80 30.23 26.78
CA GLY A 207 -36.26 29.98 26.87
C GLY A 207 -37.12 30.03 25.59
N LEU A 208 -37.94 28.96 25.43
CA LEU A 208 -39.21 28.80 24.67
C LEU A 208 -39.09 28.83 23.13
N HIS A 209 -39.65 27.89 22.35
CA HIS A 209 -40.87 27.09 22.47
C HIS A 209 -40.65 25.59 22.22
#